data_AF-A0A844DZ17-F1
#
_entry.id   AF-A0A844DZ17-F1
#
_cell.length_a   1.000
_cell.length_b   1.000
_cell.length_c   1.000
_cell.angle_alpha   90.00
_cell.angle_beta   90.00
_cell.angle_gamma   90.00
#
_symmetry.space_group_name_H-M   'P 1'
#
loop_
_entity.id
_entity.type
_entity.pdbx_description
1 polymer ?
#
loop_
_entity_poly.entity_id
_entity_poly.type
_entity_poly.pdbx_seq_one_letter_code
_entity_poly.pdbx_strand_id
1 'polypeptide(L)'
;MKHFNGKSSYLGRYDFWRLFIIGILVYIIIQIVYFSAWQTWFADKITLSTVIFIIINILYFVYDYIIGLKRFHDANRSTIFFVLCFISSFIVIGYIIRMVIYCQPSTHITSKNKNCSG
;
A
#
# COMPACT_ATOMS: atom_id res chain seq x y z
N MET A 1 2.89 -20.71 27.02
CA MET A 1 3.01 -19.59 26.06
C MET A 1 2.39 -20.03 24.74
N LYS A 2 1.30 -19.40 24.30
CA LYS A 2 0.63 -19.76 23.05
C LYS A 2 1.53 -19.33 21.88
N HIS A 3 2.04 -20.30 21.12
CA HIS A 3 2.70 -20.05 19.83
C HIS A 3 1.70 -19.26 18.97
N PHE A 4 1.94 -17.97 18.75
CA PHE A 4 1.31 -17.25 17.66
C PHE A 4 1.77 -17.96 16.38
N ASN A 5 0.90 -18.81 15.85
CA ASN A 5 1.05 -19.45 14.56
C ASN A 5 0.84 -18.36 13.50
N GLY A 6 1.76 -17.40 13.46
CA GLY A 6 1.82 -16.31 12.50
C GLY A 6 2.28 -16.85 11.16
N LYS A 7 1.50 -17.76 10.56
CA LYS A 7 1.55 -17.93 9.12
C LYS A 7 1.08 -16.60 8.56
N SER A 8 2.04 -15.73 8.21
CA SER A 8 1.77 -14.52 7.44
C SER A 8 0.93 -14.96 6.23
N SER A 9 -0.36 -14.64 6.25
CA SER A 9 -1.25 -14.99 5.13
C SER A 9 -0.68 -14.30 3.90
N TYR A 10 -0.17 -15.13 2.99
CA TYR A 10 0.31 -14.74 1.68
C TYR A 10 -0.71 -13.82 1.00
N LEU A 11 -0.25 -12.69 0.47
CA LEU A 11 -1.13 -11.76 -0.21
C LEU A 11 -1.12 -12.07 -1.71
N GLY A 12 -2.14 -12.83 -2.13
CA GLY A 12 -2.38 -13.16 -3.52
C GLY A 12 -2.39 -11.92 -4.42
N ARG A 13 -1.97 -12.07 -5.68
CA ARG A 13 -1.95 -10.95 -6.65
C ARG A 13 -3.32 -10.28 -6.76
N TYR A 14 -4.38 -11.07 -6.84
CA TYR A 14 -5.75 -10.56 -6.92
C TYR A 14 -6.17 -9.82 -5.64
N ASP A 15 -5.93 -10.41 -4.47
CA ASP A 15 -6.26 -9.78 -3.18
C ASP A 15 -5.48 -8.48 -2.94
N PHE A 16 -4.21 -8.44 -3.36
CA PHE A 16 -3.41 -7.22 -3.35
C PHE A 16 -4.06 -6.12 -4.20
N TRP A 17 -4.36 -6.41 -5.47
CA TRP A 17 -4.97 -5.41 -6.37
C TRP A 17 -6.33 -4.96 -5.88
N ARG A 18 -7.13 -5.87 -5.33
CA ARG A 18 -8.42 -5.54 -4.71
C ARG A 18 -8.25 -4.60 -3.52
N LEU A 19 -7.35 -4.91 -2.59
CA LEU A 19 -7.08 -4.03 -1.44
C LEU A 19 -6.52 -2.68 -1.90
N PHE A 20 -5.56 -2.67 -2.82
CA PHE A 20 -4.94 -1.46 -3.34
C PHE A 20 -5.96 -0.51 -3.99
N ILE A 21 -6.84 -1.03 -4.86
CA ILE A 21 -7.91 -0.24 -5.49
C ILE A 21 -8.92 0.26 -4.45
N ILE A 22 -9.33 -0.59 -3.51
CA ILE A 22 -10.23 -0.18 -2.42
C ILE A 22 -9.60 0.93 -1.58
N GLY A 23 -8.32 0.82 -1.25
CA GLY A 23 -7.58 1.84 -0.51
C GLY A 23 -7.55 3.19 -1.24
N ILE A 24 -7.28 3.18 -2.55
CA ILE A 24 -7.34 4.38 -3.40
C ILE A 24 -8.75 5.00 -3.39
N LEU A 25 -9.78 4.18 -3.58
CA LEU A 25 -11.17 4.66 -3.60
C LEU A 25 -11.57 5.29 -2.27
N VAL A 26 -11.27 4.64 -1.15
CA VAL A 26 -11.54 5.16 0.20
C VAL A 26 -10.79 6.47 0.43
N TYR A 27 -9.53 6.55 0.01
CA TYR A 27 -8.76 7.78 0.13
C TYR A 27 -9.36 8.94 -0.67
N ILE A 28 -9.79 8.69 -1.91
CA ILE A 28 -10.47 9.69 -2.75
C ILE A 28 -11.76 10.19 -2.06
N ILE A 29 -12.58 9.27 -1.52
CA ILE A 29 -13.81 9.64 -0.81
C ILE A 29 -13.49 10.51 0.41
N ILE A 30 -12.51 10.13 1.23
CA ILE A 30 -12.07 10.91 2.40
C ILE A 30 -11.60 12.31 1.97
N GLN A 31 -10.84 12.43 0.87
CA GLN A 31 -10.38 13.71 0.36
C GLN A 31 -11.53 14.60 -0.12
N ILE A 32 -12.53 14.04 -0.79
CA ILE A 32 -13.74 14.78 -1.20
C ILE A 32 -14.48 15.30 0.03
N VAL A 33 -14.72 14.43 1.02
CA VAL A 33 -15.41 14.80 2.27
C VAL A 33 -14.64 15.88 3.03
N TYR A 34 -13.31 15.72 3.14
CA TYR A 34 -12.45 16.71 3.77
C TYR A 34 -12.49 18.05 3.03
N PHE A 35 -12.41 18.05 1.70
CA PHE A 35 -12.48 19.27 0.90
C PHE A 35 -13.83 19.99 1.06
N SER A 36 -14.95 19.24 1.04
CA SER A 36 -16.28 19.79 1.29
C SER A 36 -16.40 20.38 2.69
N ALA A 37 -15.86 19.71 3.71
CA ALA A 37 -15.84 20.20 5.09
C ALA A 37 -14.94 21.43 5.26
N TRP A 38 -13.81 21.49 4.55
CA TRP A 38 -12.92 22.64 4.56
C TRP A 38 -13.62 23.90 4.04
N GLN A 39 -14.34 23.78 2.92
CA GLN A 39 -15.08 24.89 2.33
C GLN A 39 -16.20 25.43 3.22
N THR A 40 -16.77 24.60 4.10
CA THR A 40 -17.99 24.95 4.86
C THR A 40 -17.75 25.23 6.35
N TRP A 41 -16.79 24.56 7.00
CA TRP A 41 -16.60 24.61 8.47
C TRP A 41 -15.20 25.06 8.90
N PHE A 42 -14.19 24.87 8.04
CA PHE A 42 -12.79 25.12 8.42
C PHE A 42 -12.12 26.25 7.63
N ALA A 43 -12.87 27.01 6.83
CA ALA A 43 -12.34 28.13 6.03
C ALA A 43 -11.50 29.10 6.90
N ASP A 44 -11.96 29.41 8.11
CA ASP A 44 -11.28 30.31 9.05
C ASP A 44 -10.32 29.58 10.03
N LYS A 45 -10.31 28.24 10.03
CA LYS A 45 -9.52 27.39 10.94
C LYS A 45 -8.40 26.68 10.20
N ILE A 46 -7.58 27.46 9.48
CA ILE A 46 -6.51 26.97 8.60
C ILE A 46 -5.61 25.96 9.31
N THR A 47 -5.09 26.27 10.51
CA THR A 47 -4.17 25.39 11.24
C THR A 47 -4.77 24.02 11.55
N LEU A 48 -6.01 23.97 12.05
CA LEU A 48 -6.69 22.72 12.38
C LEU A 48 -6.99 21.89 11.13
N SER A 49 -7.41 22.56 10.04
CA SER A 49 -7.63 21.90 8.75
C SER A 49 -6.33 21.28 8.22
N THR A 50 -5.22 22.03 8.23
CA THR A 50 -3.92 21.55 7.78
C THR A 50 -3.45 20.34 8.59
N VAL A 51 -3.64 20.34 9.91
CA VAL A 51 -3.28 19.18 10.76
C VAL A 51 -4.10 17.94 10.38
N ILE A 52 -5.42 18.07 10.19
CA ILE A 52 -6.28 16.96 9.77
C ILE A 52 -5.85 16.43 8.40
N PHE A 53 -5.55 17.33 7.45
CA PHE A 53 -5.06 16.95 6.13
C PHE A 53 -3.76 16.15 6.21
N ILE A 54 -2.79 16.61 7.01
CA ILE A 54 -1.52 15.92 7.21
C ILE A 54 -1.76 14.51 7.78
N ILE A 55 -2.63 14.38 8.78
CA ILE A 55 -2.96 13.07 9.39
C ILE A 55 -3.56 12.12 8.35
N ILE A 56 -4.53 12.58 7.55
CA ILE A 56 -5.16 11.75 6.49
C ILE A 56 -4.10 11.25 5.50
N ASN A 57 -3.19 12.12 5.06
CA ASN A 57 -2.12 11.77 4.13
C ASN A 57 -1.12 10.78 4.74
N ILE A 58 -0.73 10.97 6.00
CA ILE A 58 0.17 10.04 6.71
C ILE A 58 -0.48 8.66 6.85
N LEU A 59 -1.76 8.59 7.21
CA LEU A 59 -2.47 7.32 7.34
C LEU A 59 -2.53 6.57 6.01
N TYR A 60 -2.82 7.27 4.90
CA TYR A 60 -2.80 6.68 3.57
C TYR A 60 -1.40 6.22 3.16
N PHE A 61 -0.38 7.02 3.49
CA PHE A 61 1.01 6.69 3.24
C PHE A 61 1.44 5.42 3.99
N VAL A 62 1.09 5.29 5.27
CA VAL A 62 1.37 4.09 6.07
C VAL A 62 0.64 2.87 5.49
N TYR A 63 -0.60 3.04 5.07
CA TYR A 63 -1.38 1.99 4.41
C TYR A 63 -0.71 1.49 3.12
N ASP A 64 -0.34 2.39 2.21
CA ASP A 64 0.37 2.03 0.95
C ASP A 64 1.72 1.37 1.24
N TYR A 65 2.45 1.89 2.24
CA TYR A 65 3.73 1.33 2.65
C TYR A 65 3.61 -0.12 3.14
N ILE A 66 2.66 -0.42 4.04
CA ILE A 66 2.47 -1.76 4.60
C ILE A 66 2.07 -2.77 3.52
N ILE A 67 1.12 -2.40 2.66
CA ILE A 67 0.63 -3.29 1.60
C ILE A 67 1.71 -3.51 0.53
N GLY A 68 2.42 -2.46 0.13
CA GLY A 68 3.54 -2.53 -0.80
C GLY A 68 4.69 -3.38 -0.26
N LEU A 69 5.06 -3.20 1.01
CA LEU A 69 6.09 -3.99 1.67
C LEU A 69 5.77 -5.47 1.66
N LYS A 70 4.52 -5.82 2.03
CA LYS A 70 4.05 -7.20 2.03
C LYS A 70 4.13 -7.82 0.63
N ARG A 71 3.75 -7.07 -0.40
CA ARG A 71 3.83 -7.53 -1.79
C ARG A 71 5.26 -7.72 -2.30
N PHE A 72 6.19 -6.84 -1.93
CA PHE A 72 7.60 -6.99 -2.28
C PHE A 72 8.23 -8.21 -1.61
N HIS A 73 7.90 -8.45 -0.35
CA HIS A 73 8.32 -9.64 0.37
C HIS A 73 7.77 -10.91 -0.30
N ASP A 74 6.48 -10.91 -0.68
CA ASP A 74 5.85 -12.03 -1.41
C ASP A 74 6.42 -12.23 -2.83
N ALA A 75 7.00 -11.20 -3.45
CA ALA A 75 7.73 -11.28 -4.71
C ALA A 75 9.22 -11.64 -4.52
N ASN A 76 9.64 -12.00 -3.30
CA ASN A 76 11.01 -12.32 -2.92
C ASN A 76 12.02 -11.21 -3.25
N ARG A 77 11.60 -9.95 -3.13
CA ARG A 77 12.45 -8.76 -3.30
C ARG A 77 12.86 -8.21 -1.95
N SER A 78 14.08 -7.67 -1.87
CA SER A 78 14.60 -7.06 -0.64
C SER A 78 13.76 -5.84 -0.23
N THR A 79 13.47 -5.74 1.07
CA THR A 79 12.85 -4.56 1.69
C THR A 79 13.63 -3.27 1.41
N ILE A 80 14.95 -3.34 1.28
CA ILE A 80 15.80 -2.18 0.96
C ILE A 80 15.47 -1.66 -0.45
N PHE A 81 15.23 -2.57 -1.39
CA PHE A 81 14.82 -2.21 -2.76
C PHE A 81 13.42 -1.59 -2.79
N PHE A 82 12.50 -2.07 -1.95
CA PHE A 82 11.20 -1.43 -1.77
C PHE A 82 11.34 0.01 -1.27
N VAL A 83 12.12 0.24 -0.21
CA VAL A 83 12.31 1.59 0.36
C VAL A 83 12.92 2.54 -0.68
N LEU A 84 13.92 2.09 -1.46
CA LEU A 84 14.50 2.88 -2.55
C LEU A 84 13.49 3.20 -3.65
N CYS A 85 12.65 2.24 -4.06
CA CYS A 85 11.58 2.49 -5.03
C CYS A 85 10.49 3.41 -4.47
N PHE A 86 10.20 3.28 -3.18
CA PHE A 86 9.20 4.05 -2.48
C PHE A 86 9.61 5.52 -2.37
N ILE A 87 10.86 5.79 -1.97
CA ILE A 87 11.42 7.16 -1.94
C ILE A 87 11.54 7.73 -3.36
N SER A 88 12.02 6.95 -4.34
CA SER A 88 12.12 7.45 -5.73
C SER A 88 10.76 7.63 -6.42
N SER A 89 9.65 7.26 -5.77
CA SER A 89 8.31 7.51 -6.31
C SER A 89 7.92 8.99 -6.27
N PHE A 90 8.63 9.83 -5.51
CA PHE A 90 8.51 11.28 -5.64
C PHE A 90 8.89 11.79 -7.04
N ILE A 91 9.66 11.00 -7.82
CA ILE A 91 10.11 11.34 -9.18
C ILE A 91 9.30 10.55 -10.24
N VAL A 92 8.14 9.98 -9.89
CA VAL A 92 7.27 9.14 -10.76
C VAL A 92 7.90 7.81 -11.20
N ILE A 93 9.19 7.77 -11.49
CA ILE A 93 9.95 6.59 -11.92
C ILE A 93 9.85 5.46 -10.88
N GLY A 94 9.98 5.77 -9.59
CA GLY A 94 9.81 4.78 -8.53
C GLY A 94 8.40 4.19 -8.46
N TYR A 95 7.38 4.94 -8.88
CA TYR A 95 6.00 4.47 -8.90
C TYR A 95 5.77 3.44 -10.01
N ILE A 96 6.32 3.67 -11.20
CA ILE A 96 6.26 2.72 -12.32
C ILE A 96 6.95 1.40 -11.96
N ILE A 97 8.14 1.47 -11.34
CA ILE A 97 8.88 0.27 -10.92
C ILE A 97 8.07 -0.53 -9.88
N ARG A 98 7.45 0.14 -8.90
CA ARG A 98 6.56 -0.53 -7.92
C ARG A 98 5.39 -1.22 -8.60
N MET A 99 4.73 -0.56 -9.56
CA MET A 99 3.62 -1.14 -10.33
C MET A 99 4.02 -2.40 -11.12
N VAL A 100 5.20 -2.39 -11.75
CA VAL A 100 5.72 -3.58 -12.46
C VAL A 100 5.92 -4.75 -11.50
N ILE A 101 6.47 -4.49 -10.31
CA ILE A 101 6.74 -5.53 -9.31
C ILE A 101 5.44 -6.06 -8.71
N TYR A 102 4.44 -5.21 -8.50
CA TYR A 102 3.11 -5.65 -8.05
C TYR A 102 2.45 -6.63 -9.03
N CYS A 103 2.74 -6.50 -10.33
CA CYS A 103 2.29 -7.42 -11.37
C CYS A 103 3.06 -8.75 -11.43
N GLN A 104 4.21 -8.89 -10.78
CA GLN A 104 4.99 -10.14 -10.83
C GLN A 104 4.27 -11.28 -10.07
N PRO A 105 4.33 -12.53 -10.57
CA PRO A 105 3.82 -13.68 -9.83
C PRO A 105 4.63 -13.88 -8.54
N SER A 106 3.97 -14.27 -7.46
CA SER A 106 4.69 -14.59 -6.22
C SER A 106 5.43 -15.91 -6.35
N THR A 107 6.64 -15.94 -5.80
CA THR A 107 7.50 -17.12 -5.70
C THR A 107 6.85 -18.28 -4.93
N HIS A 108 5.92 -18.00 -4.02
CA HIS A 108 5.18 -19.03 -3.28
C HIS A 108 4.30 -19.90 -4.21
N ILE A 109 3.73 -19.33 -5.27
CA ILE A 109 2.92 -20.07 -6.25
C ILE A 109 3.82 -20.89 -7.18
N THR A 110 4.98 -20.35 -7.55
CA THR A 110 5.93 -21.02 -8.45
C THR A 110 6.57 -22.26 -7.80
N SER A 111 6.81 -22.23 -6.48
CA SER A 111 7.33 -23.40 -5.74
C SER A 111 6.29 -24.52 -5.60
N LYS A 112 5.02 -24.19 -5.37
CA LYS A 112 3.94 -25.17 -5.22
C LYS A 112 3.66 -25.93 -6.52
N ASN A 113 3.71 -25.25 -7.66
CA ASN A 113 3.53 -25.89 -8.97
C ASN A 113 4.66 -26.86 -9.32
N LYS A 114 5.90 -26.60 -8.88
CA LYS A 114 7.02 -27.53 -9.11
C LYS A 114 6.90 -28.83 -8.31
N ASN A 115 6.25 -28.80 -7.14
CA ASN A 115 6.08 -29.98 -6.30
C ASN A 115 4.87 -30.85 -6.67
N CYS A 116 4.00 -30.41 -7.58
CA CYS A 116 2.86 -31.19 -8.06
C CYS A 116 3.09 -31.83 -9.44
N SER A 117 4.30 -31.71 -9.99
CA SER A 117 4.68 -32.26 -11.30
C SER A 117 5.79 -33.31 -11.22
N GLY A 118 6.06 -33.84 -10.03
CA GLY A 118 7.02 -34.92 -9.77
C GLY A 118 6.32 -36.20 -9.39
#